data_AF-A0A833RV78-F1
#
_entry.id   AF-A0A833RV78-F1
#
_cell.length_a   1.000
_cell.length_b   1.000
_cell.length_c   1.000
_cell.angle_alpha   90.00
_cell.angle_beta   90.00
_cell.angle_gamma   90.00
#
_symmetry.space_group_name_H-M   'P 1'
#
loop_
_entity.id
_entity.type
_entity.pdbx_description
1 polymer ?
#
loop_
_entity_poly.entity_id
_entity_poly.type
_entity_poly.pdbx_seq_one_letter_code
_entity_poly.pdbx_strand_id
1 'polypeptide(L)'
;MVTVVQAKLASMIIIGVGSFVVGVAPTCFVSRVRYLQQNLFLSCTLCFGGGVLLATSVLHMLPETRESISKYAELLFSSGFLLLYLIDECVHYFWGSDDRHISQARRYENLDWNNGNQTERCRSHSHHVCYAAATRTARGIPTSDFNPKSSSQTSLDGNGAASNWKSTSYGATQYVASAPARYNDEETFLCHGNHSEPCADSNTNLVGLLLALTVHAVLEGLAVGLQKVTSEVFLLVGAVASHKFVVGFCLGVELAGADSTIPRLVLAIFVFSAGSAIGIGIGMLTFNMKNKWTEVAVPILQGIAGGTLLYVTVSEILPRERARWHRNPRRSAGILQFFSVILGFVVIFLLNNYVGT
;
A
#
# COMPACT_ATOMS: atom_id res chain seq x y z
N MET A 1 -16.01 -38.70 -18.32
CA MET A 1 -14.86 -37.80 -18.54
C MET A 1 -15.35 -36.37 -18.39
N VAL A 2 -14.78 -35.60 -17.47
CA VAL A 2 -15.04 -34.15 -17.39
C VAL A 2 -14.31 -33.47 -18.54
N THR A 3 -14.99 -32.62 -19.31
CA THR A 3 -14.34 -31.86 -20.39
C THR A 3 -13.55 -30.69 -19.83
N VAL A 4 -12.53 -30.21 -20.57
CA VAL A 4 -11.76 -29.00 -20.19
C VAL A 4 -12.67 -27.80 -19.96
N VAL A 5 -13.70 -27.64 -20.79
CA VAL A 5 -14.69 -26.56 -20.66
C VAL A 5 -15.50 -26.71 -19.37
N GLN A 6 -15.96 -27.92 -19.04
CA GLN A 6 -16.66 -28.18 -17.77
C GLN A 6 -15.76 -27.91 -16.55
N ALA A 7 -14.49 -28.29 -16.62
CA ALA A 7 -13.52 -28.01 -15.56
C ALA A 7 -13.33 -26.50 -15.36
N LYS A 8 -13.20 -25.72 -16.44
CA LYS A 8 -13.06 -24.25 -16.37
C LYS A 8 -14.32 -23.57 -15.85
N LEU A 9 -15.51 -24.02 -16.25
CA LEU A 9 -16.77 -23.51 -15.71
C LEU A 9 -16.94 -23.82 -14.22
N ALA A 10 -16.60 -25.05 -13.79
CA ALA A 10 -16.60 -25.42 -12.38
C ALA A 10 -15.61 -24.55 -11.59
N SER A 11 -14.44 -24.29 -12.15
CA SER A 11 -13.40 -23.44 -11.55
C SER A 11 -13.88 -22.00 -11.39
N MET A 12 -14.57 -21.46 -12.40
CA MET A 12 -15.18 -20.13 -12.35
C MET A 12 -16.16 -20.00 -11.18
N ILE A 13 -16.99 -21.02 -10.96
CA ILE A 13 -17.95 -21.06 -9.86
C ILE A 13 -17.24 -21.20 -8.51
N ILE A 14 -16.31 -22.16 -8.38
CA ILE A 14 -15.59 -22.44 -7.12
C ILE A 14 -14.78 -21.22 -6.68
N ILE A 15 -13.98 -20.65 -7.59
CA ILE A 15 -13.14 -19.50 -7.30
C ILE A 15 -14.01 -18.25 -7.08
N GLY A 16 -14.98 -18.00 -7.95
CA GLY A 16 -15.85 -16.82 -7.87
C GLY A 16 -16.72 -16.85 -6.61
N VAL A 17 -17.62 -17.83 -6.48
CA VAL A 17 -18.55 -17.92 -5.35
C VAL A 17 -17.79 -18.17 -4.04
N GLY A 18 -16.76 -19.03 -4.05
CA GLY A 18 -15.96 -19.31 -2.86
C GLY A 18 -15.26 -18.06 -2.32
N SER A 19 -14.58 -17.29 -3.17
CA SER A 19 -13.90 -16.06 -2.73
C SER A 19 -14.89 -14.98 -2.28
N PHE A 20 -16.08 -14.90 -2.91
CA PHE A 20 -17.13 -13.98 -2.48
C PHE A 20 -17.66 -14.33 -1.08
N VAL A 21 -18.00 -15.61 -0.84
CA VAL A 21 -18.51 -16.08 0.46
C VAL A 21 -17.47 -15.88 1.56
N VAL A 22 -16.22 -16.27 1.31
CA VAL A 22 -15.12 -16.12 2.28
C VAL A 22 -14.83 -14.65 2.54
N GLY A 23 -14.84 -13.80 1.50
CA GLY A 23 -14.61 -12.37 1.67
C GLY A 23 -15.73 -11.65 2.41
N VAL A 24 -16.98 -12.09 2.26
CA VAL A 24 -18.14 -11.52 2.98
C VAL A 24 -18.22 -12.03 4.41
N ALA A 25 -17.62 -13.18 4.75
CA ALA A 25 -17.72 -13.77 6.09
C ALA A 25 -17.36 -12.82 7.26
N PRO A 26 -16.34 -11.94 7.17
CA PRO A 26 -16.06 -10.94 8.21
C PRO A 26 -17.22 -9.96 8.47
N THR A 27 -18.11 -9.74 7.50
CA THR A 27 -19.27 -8.84 7.66
C THR A 27 -20.33 -9.40 8.60
N CYS A 28 -20.54 -10.71 8.60
CA CYS A 28 -21.49 -11.38 9.48
C CYS A 28 -21.12 -11.15 10.96
N PHE A 29 -19.84 -10.86 11.20
CA PHE A 29 -19.30 -10.60 12.52
C PHE A 29 -18.85 -9.14 12.68
N VAL A 30 -19.33 -8.19 11.87
CA VAL A 30 -18.80 -6.81 11.81
C VAL A 30 -18.67 -6.13 13.18
N SER A 31 -19.66 -6.27 14.06
CA SER A 31 -19.61 -5.70 15.42
C SER A 31 -18.49 -6.34 16.27
N ARG A 32 -18.26 -7.64 16.11
CA ARG A 32 -17.17 -8.38 16.75
C ARG A 32 -15.84 -8.10 16.07
N VAL A 33 -15.79 -7.98 14.75
CA VAL A 33 -14.59 -7.67 13.96
C VAL A 33 -14.07 -6.30 14.30
N ARG A 34 -14.92 -5.27 14.42
CA ARG A 34 -14.49 -3.92 14.85
C ARG A 34 -13.90 -3.90 16.27
N TYR A 35 -14.51 -4.64 17.20
CA TYR A 35 -13.94 -4.83 18.54
C TYR A 35 -12.63 -5.63 18.51
N LEU A 36 -12.57 -6.73 17.74
CA LEU A 36 -11.39 -7.56 17.56
C LEU A 36 -10.29 -6.87 16.74
N GLN A 37 -10.60 -5.80 15.99
CA GLN A 37 -9.61 -5.04 15.22
C GLN A 37 -8.70 -4.25 16.16
N GLN A 38 -9.18 -3.95 17.36
CA GLN A 38 -8.37 -3.42 18.47
C GLN A 38 -7.52 -4.53 19.11
N ASN A 39 -7.82 -5.79 18.82
CA ASN A 39 -7.13 -6.94 19.36
C ASN A 39 -6.01 -7.40 18.42
N LEU A 40 -4.93 -7.83 19.07
CA LEU A 40 -3.74 -8.39 18.43
C LEU A 40 -4.04 -9.55 17.47
N PHE A 41 -5.13 -10.29 17.70
CA PHE A 41 -5.51 -11.47 16.92
C PHE A 41 -5.77 -11.15 15.45
N LEU A 42 -6.56 -10.12 15.11
CA LEU A 42 -6.85 -9.81 13.71
C LEU A 42 -5.63 -9.26 12.98
N SER A 43 -4.79 -8.48 13.65
CA SER A 43 -3.54 -8.03 13.04
C SER A 43 -2.60 -9.22 12.81
N CYS A 44 -2.53 -10.18 13.72
CA CYS A 44 -1.82 -11.44 13.48
C CYS A 44 -2.43 -12.20 12.29
N THR A 45 -3.75 -12.25 12.13
CA THR A 45 -4.38 -12.90 10.97
C THR A 45 -4.05 -12.21 9.65
N LEU A 46 -4.02 -10.88 9.61
CA LEU A 46 -3.61 -10.12 8.43
C LEU A 46 -2.12 -10.32 8.10
N CYS A 47 -1.24 -10.30 9.13
CA CYS A 47 0.17 -10.63 8.97
C CYS A 47 0.39 -12.09 8.53
N PHE A 48 -0.40 -13.04 9.05
CA PHE A 48 -0.40 -14.42 8.58
C PHE A 48 -0.77 -14.50 7.09
N GLY A 49 -1.81 -13.77 6.68
CA GLY A 49 -2.19 -13.62 5.27
C GLY A 49 -1.04 -13.04 4.43
N GLY A 50 -0.34 -12.01 4.92
CA GLY A 50 0.86 -11.48 4.29
C GLY A 50 1.97 -12.53 4.13
N GLY A 51 2.20 -13.38 5.13
CA GLY A 51 3.13 -14.51 5.04
C GLY A 51 2.74 -15.55 3.99
N VAL A 52 1.45 -15.91 3.94
CA VAL A 52 0.88 -16.80 2.92
C VAL A 52 1.12 -16.23 1.52
N LEU A 53 0.84 -14.94 1.30
CA LEU A 53 1.02 -14.30 0.00
C LEU A 53 2.50 -14.19 -0.39
N LEU A 54 3.36 -13.81 0.56
CA LEU A 54 4.80 -13.77 0.31
C LEU A 54 5.32 -15.14 -0.14
N ALA A 55 4.88 -16.21 0.52
CA ALA A 55 5.24 -17.56 0.11
C ALA A 55 4.65 -17.96 -1.25
N THR A 56 3.39 -17.64 -1.54
CA THR A 56 2.78 -17.94 -2.85
C THR A 56 3.54 -17.28 -4.00
N SER A 57 3.90 -16.00 -3.86
CA SER A 57 4.65 -15.28 -4.90
C SER A 57 6.04 -15.89 -5.13
N VAL A 58 6.80 -16.15 -4.05
CA VAL A 58 8.21 -16.55 -4.13
C VAL A 58 8.40 -18.06 -4.30
N LEU A 59 7.58 -18.89 -3.68
CA LEU A 59 7.75 -20.35 -3.64
C LEU A 59 6.87 -21.10 -4.63
N HIS A 60 5.78 -20.50 -5.12
CA HIS A 60 4.88 -21.15 -6.08
C HIS A 60 4.98 -20.51 -7.47
N MET A 61 4.67 -19.22 -7.60
CA MET A 61 4.58 -18.56 -8.92
C MET A 61 5.96 -18.33 -9.56
N LEU A 62 6.96 -17.91 -8.77
CA LEU A 62 8.29 -17.61 -9.29
C LEU A 62 9.02 -18.87 -9.82
N PRO A 63 9.07 -20.01 -9.11
CA PRO A 63 9.73 -21.22 -9.61
C PRO A 63 9.03 -21.80 -10.83
N GLU A 64 7.70 -21.82 -10.86
CA GLU A 64 6.90 -22.29 -12.00
C GLU A 64 7.18 -21.46 -13.27
N THR A 65 7.29 -20.14 -13.11
CA THR A 65 7.68 -19.24 -14.21
C THR A 65 9.11 -19.49 -14.65
N ARG A 66 10.04 -19.78 -13.74
CA ARG A 66 11.44 -20.07 -14.05
C ARG A 66 11.61 -21.39 -14.80
N GLU A 67 10.83 -22.41 -14.45
CA GLU A 67 10.83 -23.69 -15.17
C GLU A 67 10.34 -23.52 -16.61
N SER A 68 9.32 -22.68 -16.80
CA SER A 68 8.72 -22.45 -18.11
C SER A 68 9.53 -21.48 -19.00
N ILE A 69 10.01 -20.36 -18.44
CA ILE A 69 10.70 -19.28 -19.17
C ILE A 69 11.87 -18.72 -18.33
N SER A 70 12.90 -19.54 -18.16
CA SER A 70 14.06 -19.24 -17.28
C SER A 70 14.78 -17.92 -17.55
N LYS A 71 14.83 -17.45 -18.80
CA LYS A 71 15.53 -16.19 -19.17
C LYS A 71 14.77 -14.92 -18.81
N TYR A 72 13.44 -15.01 -18.72
CA TYR A 72 12.57 -13.83 -18.55
C TYR A 72 11.78 -13.87 -17.24
N ALA A 73 11.90 -14.93 -16.43
CA ALA A 73 11.11 -15.11 -15.21
C ALA A 73 11.26 -13.95 -14.23
N GLU A 74 12.50 -13.57 -13.89
CA GLU A 74 12.78 -12.46 -12.96
C GLU A 74 12.33 -11.12 -13.54
N LEU A 75 12.42 -10.93 -14.86
CA LEU A 75 11.95 -9.73 -15.54
C LEU A 75 10.43 -9.63 -15.50
N LEU A 76 9.71 -10.73 -15.78
CA LEU A 76 8.25 -10.80 -15.71
C LEU A 76 7.76 -10.53 -14.29
N PHE A 77 8.42 -11.12 -13.31
CA PHE A 77 8.12 -10.90 -11.89
C PHE A 77 8.36 -9.43 -11.48
N SER A 78 9.49 -8.85 -11.89
CA SER A 78 9.77 -7.42 -11.66
C SER A 78 8.78 -6.51 -12.39
N SER A 79 8.36 -6.91 -13.61
CA SER A 79 7.38 -6.15 -14.39
C SER A 79 6.00 -6.13 -13.74
N GLY A 80 5.58 -7.23 -13.11
CA GLY A 80 4.34 -7.28 -12.34
C GLY A 80 4.37 -6.39 -11.10
N PHE A 81 5.51 -6.37 -10.39
CA PHE A 81 5.70 -5.46 -9.26
C PHE A 81 5.60 -3.99 -9.70
N LEU A 82 6.31 -3.60 -10.77
CA LEU A 82 6.28 -2.24 -11.30
C LEU A 82 4.92 -1.85 -11.87
N LEU A 83 4.19 -2.81 -12.47
CA LEU A 83 2.84 -2.59 -12.97
C LEU A 83 1.90 -2.16 -11.86
N LEU A 84 1.90 -2.85 -10.71
CA LEU A 84 1.05 -2.44 -9.60
C LEU A 84 1.53 -1.15 -8.94
N TYR A 85 2.84 -0.94 -8.81
CA TYR A 85 3.36 0.35 -8.34
C TYR A 85 2.86 1.52 -9.20
N LEU A 86 2.89 1.36 -10.53
CA LEU A 86 2.35 2.35 -11.46
C LEU A 86 0.84 2.56 -11.26
N ILE A 87 0.08 1.47 -11.11
CA ILE A 87 -1.36 1.55 -10.88
C ILE A 87 -1.68 2.27 -9.57
N ASP A 88 -0.97 1.95 -8.50
CA ASP A 88 -1.16 2.60 -7.20
C ASP A 88 -0.81 4.09 -7.25
N GLU A 89 0.30 4.47 -7.89
CA GLU A 89 0.66 5.87 -8.11
C GLU A 89 -0.40 6.61 -8.96
N CYS A 90 -0.94 5.95 -9.99
CA CYS A 90 -2.05 6.51 -10.77
C CYS A 90 -3.30 6.73 -9.90
N VAL A 91 -3.67 5.79 -9.03
CA VAL A 91 -4.80 5.95 -8.11
C VAL A 91 -4.59 7.18 -7.22
N HIS A 92 -3.40 7.31 -6.63
CA HIS A 92 -3.06 8.47 -5.80
C HIS A 92 -3.06 9.79 -6.59
N TYR A 93 -2.56 9.78 -7.82
CA TYR A 93 -2.58 10.96 -8.69
C TYR A 93 -4.01 11.43 -9.03
N PHE A 94 -4.89 10.50 -9.39
CA PHE A 94 -6.26 10.82 -9.79
C PHE A 94 -7.18 11.13 -8.59
N TRP A 95 -7.10 10.37 -7.50
CA TRP A 95 -7.98 10.54 -6.33
C TRP A 95 -7.42 11.44 -5.24
N GLY A 96 -6.12 11.74 -5.22
CA GLY A 96 -5.50 12.63 -4.23
C GLY A 96 -5.85 14.11 -4.38
N SER A 97 -6.61 14.49 -5.40
CA SER A 97 -7.02 15.88 -5.64
C SER A 97 -8.42 16.23 -5.10
N ASP A 98 -9.32 15.27 -4.92
CA ASP A 98 -10.72 15.55 -4.58
C ASP A 98 -10.97 15.84 -3.09
N ASP A 99 -10.18 15.29 -2.16
CA ASP A 99 -10.44 15.40 -0.71
C ASP A 99 -9.86 16.65 -0.03
N ARG A 100 -9.02 17.43 -0.73
CA ARG A 100 -8.44 18.67 -0.16
C ARG A 100 -9.48 19.78 0.07
N HIS A 101 -10.62 19.74 -0.62
CA HIS A 101 -11.67 20.75 -0.45
C HIS A 101 -12.74 20.37 0.59
N ILE A 102 -12.97 19.07 0.86
CA ILE A 102 -14.07 18.62 1.75
C ILE A 102 -13.62 18.58 3.22
N SER A 103 -12.39 18.16 3.49
CA SER A 103 -11.87 18.00 4.85
C SER A 103 -11.60 19.33 5.57
N GLN A 104 -11.40 20.43 4.83
CA GLN A 104 -11.28 21.78 5.40
C GLN A 104 -12.66 22.36 5.78
N ALA A 105 -13.71 22.12 4.99
CA ALA A 105 -15.05 22.64 5.26
C ALA A 105 -15.69 22.03 6.53
N ARG A 106 -15.56 20.71 6.76
CA ARG A 106 -16.08 20.08 7.99
C ARG A 106 -15.31 20.43 9.27
N ARG A 107 -14.06 20.87 9.14
CA ARG A 107 -13.24 21.27 10.30
C ARG A 107 -13.60 22.68 10.78
N TYR A 108 -14.09 23.56 9.90
CA TYR A 108 -14.59 24.88 10.30
C TYR A 108 -15.98 24.82 10.95
N GLU A 109 -16.86 23.92 10.51
CA GLU A 109 -18.23 23.85 11.04
C GLU A 109 -18.31 23.29 12.49
N ASN A 110 -17.28 22.56 12.95
CA ASN A 110 -17.23 22.02 14.32
C ASN A 110 -16.50 22.91 15.34
N LEU A 111 -15.90 24.02 14.91
CA LEU A 111 -15.18 24.94 15.80
C LEU A 111 -16.04 26.10 16.31
N ASP A 112 -17.27 26.26 15.81
CA ASP A 112 -18.15 27.39 16.17
C ASP A 112 -19.17 27.09 17.29
N TRP A 113 -19.09 25.91 17.93
CA TRP A 113 -20.06 25.52 18.97
C TRP A 113 -19.44 25.02 20.27
N ASN A 114 -18.53 25.82 20.84
CA ASN A 114 -18.38 25.89 22.30
C ASN A 114 -17.47 27.05 22.70
N ASN A 115 -18.05 28.18 23.13
CA ASN A 115 -17.30 29.10 23.98
C ASN A 115 -18.19 29.70 25.06
N GLY A 116 -18.35 28.92 26.14
CA GLY A 116 -18.84 29.36 27.43
C GLY A 116 -17.87 28.94 28.52
N ASN A 117 -17.03 29.88 28.93
CA ASN A 117 -16.29 29.97 30.21
C ASN A 117 -15.18 28.95 30.57
N GLN A 118 -14.17 29.54 31.23
CA GLN A 118 -13.13 28.98 32.10
C GLN A 118 -11.76 28.61 31.49
N THR A 119 -10.85 29.57 31.65
CA THR A 119 -9.49 29.42 32.16
C THR A 119 -9.14 28.05 32.76
N GLU A 120 -8.16 27.34 32.17
CA GLU A 120 -6.95 26.88 32.86
C GLU A 120 -5.92 26.22 31.90
N ARG A 121 -4.66 26.26 32.35
CA ARG A 121 -3.39 26.01 31.64
C ARG A 121 -3.27 24.63 31.00
N CYS A 122 -2.68 24.57 29.79
CA CYS A 122 -1.63 23.60 29.42
C CYS A 122 -0.75 24.16 28.29
N ARG A 123 0.57 24.15 28.52
CA ARG A 123 1.64 24.45 27.56
C ARG A 123 1.67 23.37 26.47
N SER A 124 1.67 23.75 25.21
CA SER A 124 2.36 22.99 24.16
C SER A 124 2.71 23.93 23.00
N HIS A 125 4.00 24.16 22.81
CA HIS A 125 4.56 24.95 21.71
C HIS A 125 4.61 24.04 20.47
N SER A 126 3.69 24.22 19.52
CA SER A 126 3.78 23.59 18.20
C SER A 126 4.45 24.54 17.23
N HIS A 127 5.70 24.24 16.86
CA HIS A 127 6.36 24.83 15.71
C HIS A 127 5.73 24.26 14.44
N HIS A 128 4.96 25.07 13.72
CA HIS A 128 4.61 24.84 12.32
C HIS A 128 5.40 25.85 11.46
N VAL A 129 6.26 25.35 10.59
CA VAL A 129 6.89 26.15 9.51
C VAL A 129 6.33 25.62 8.19
N CYS A 130 5.52 26.43 7.52
CA CYS A 130 5.04 26.20 6.16
C CYS A 130 6.04 26.77 5.15
N TYR A 131 6.36 26.01 4.09
CA TYR A 131 7.01 26.54 2.90
C TYR A 131 5.94 26.86 1.84
N ALA A 132 5.76 28.14 1.55
CA ALA A 132 5.05 28.61 0.37
C ALA A 132 6.08 28.99 -0.70
N ALA A 133 6.15 28.23 -1.80
CA ALA A 133 6.94 28.58 -2.96
C ALA A 133 6.21 29.67 -3.76
N ALA A 134 6.73 30.91 -3.72
CA ALA A 134 6.22 32.03 -4.49
C ALA A 134 7.04 32.21 -5.77
N THR A 135 6.41 32.00 -6.93
CA THR A 135 6.86 32.54 -8.21
C THR A 135 6.29 33.94 -8.38
N ARG A 136 7.12 35.00 -8.23
CA ARG A 136 6.85 36.30 -8.86
C ARG A 136 8.14 36.97 -9.34
N THR A 137 8.18 37.19 -10.64
CA THR A 137 9.16 37.96 -11.41
C THR A 137 9.10 39.46 -11.11
N ALA A 138 10.27 40.08 -11.13
CA ALA A 138 10.59 41.44 -10.71
C ALA A 138 9.95 42.57 -11.54
N ARG A 139 9.70 43.72 -10.89
CA ARG A 139 9.54 45.03 -11.55
C ARG A 139 10.18 46.16 -10.71
N GLY A 140 11.16 46.81 -11.32
CA GLY A 140 11.57 48.23 -11.31
C GLY A 140 11.41 49.11 -10.06
N ILE A 141 12.52 49.74 -9.66
CA ILE A 141 12.61 50.97 -8.85
C ILE A 141 12.26 52.18 -9.77
N PRO A 142 11.61 53.26 -9.29
CA PRO A 142 12.35 54.46 -8.88
C PRO A 142 11.81 55.19 -7.64
N THR A 143 12.69 56.04 -7.13
CA THR A 143 12.67 57.01 -6.02
C THR A 143 11.51 58.01 -6.01
N SER A 144 10.95 58.34 -4.83
CA SER A 144 11.02 59.69 -4.22
C SER A 144 10.18 59.80 -2.92
N ASP A 145 10.65 60.68 -2.04
CA ASP A 145 9.89 61.52 -1.11
C ASP A 145 9.56 61.07 0.34
N PHE A 146 10.18 61.86 1.24
CA PHE A 146 9.68 62.40 2.51
C PHE A 146 9.73 61.55 3.80
N ASN A 147 10.80 61.82 4.57
CA ASN A 147 10.82 61.87 6.05
C ASN A 147 10.19 63.23 6.48
N PRO A 148 9.63 63.47 7.69
CA PRO A 148 10.42 63.40 8.93
C PRO A 148 9.69 63.12 10.28
N LYS A 149 10.52 62.88 11.33
CA LYS A 149 10.30 63.04 12.79
C LYS A 149 9.63 61.86 13.53
N SER A 150 10.02 61.46 14.74
CA SER A 150 11.14 61.79 15.65
C SER A 150 10.98 60.93 16.92
N SER A 151 12.03 60.26 17.39
CA SER A 151 12.46 60.23 18.81
C SER A 151 13.65 59.26 18.99
N SER A 152 14.83 59.86 19.15
CA SER A 152 15.91 59.60 20.14
C SER A 152 15.78 58.33 20.98
N GLN A 153 16.80 57.51 21.24
CA GLN A 153 18.20 57.83 21.55
C GLN A 153 19.08 56.57 21.50
N THR A 154 20.34 56.77 21.11
CA THR A 154 21.46 55.83 21.01
C THR A 154 22.06 55.42 22.35
N SER A 155 22.50 54.16 22.46
CA SER A 155 23.78 53.80 23.08
C SER A 155 24.31 52.51 22.44
N LEU A 156 25.35 52.68 21.63
CA LEU A 156 26.24 51.62 21.17
C LEU A 156 27.35 51.47 22.23
N ASP A 157 27.58 50.24 22.69
CA ASP A 157 28.89 49.82 23.18
C ASP A 157 29.37 48.64 22.34
N GLY A 158 30.56 48.81 21.78
CA GLY A 158 31.13 47.94 20.76
C GLY A 158 31.85 46.72 21.32
N ASN A 159 32.06 45.75 20.44
CA ASN A 159 33.37 45.16 20.26
C ASN A 159 33.47 44.59 18.85
N GLY A 160 34.39 45.15 18.07
CA GLY A 160 34.69 44.68 16.73
C GLY A 160 35.47 43.37 16.77
N ALA A 161 35.21 42.51 15.78
CA ALA A 161 36.22 41.61 15.26
C ALA A 161 35.85 41.24 13.83
N ALA A 162 36.78 41.51 12.93
CA ALA A 162 36.69 41.28 11.50
C ALA A 162 36.30 39.83 11.15
N SER A 163 35.40 39.66 10.20
CA SER A 163 35.29 38.39 9.46
C SER A 163 35.90 38.58 8.07
N ASN A 164 37.15 38.11 7.96
CA ASN A 164 37.89 37.93 6.74
C ASN A 164 37.05 37.18 5.69
N TRP A 165 36.90 37.78 4.52
CA TRP A 165 36.35 37.09 3.35
C TRP A 165 37.44 36.19 2.77
N LYS A 166 37.28 34.87 2.88
CA LYS A 166 38.03 33.92 2.07
C LYS A 166 37.14 33.49 0.90
N SER A 167 37.53 33.90 -0.30
CA SER A 167 36.93 33.46 -1.55
C SER A 167 37.35 32.03 -1.85
N THR A 168 36.39 31.12 -2.03
CA THR A 168 36.60 29.81 -2.66
C THR A 168 35.54 29.60 -3.74
N SER A 169 35.98 29.01 -4.86
CA SER A 169 35.33 29.04 -6.19
C SER A 169 34.01 28.24 -6.35
N TYR A 170 33.35 27.84 -5.27
CA TYR A 170 32.04 27.18 -5.34
C TYR A 170 31.18 27.63 -4.16
N GLY A 171 30.20 28.50 -4.44
CA GLY A 171 29.02 28.81 -3.61
C GLY A 171 29.25 29.23 -2.15
N ALA A 172 28.98 30.50 -1.83
CA ALA A 172 28.96 30.97 -0.45
C ALA A 172 27.74 30.38 0.32
N THR A 173 27.99 29.66 1.41
CA THR A 173 26.97 29.35 2.42
C THR A 173 27.15 30.27 3.61
N GLN A 174 26.08 30.97 3.99
CA GLN A 174 26.03 31.84 5.15
C GLN A 174 25.72 30.99 6.38
N TYR A 175 26.69 30.83 7.27
CA TYR A 175 26.47 30.20 8.58
C TYR A 175 25.82 31.23 9.51
N VAL A 176 24.55 31.02 9.87
CA VAL A 176 23.94 31.78 10.97
C VAL A 176 24.41 31.15 12.28
N ALA A 177 25.21 31.89 13.03
CA ALA A 177 25.69 31.48 14.34
C ALA A 177 24.54 31.52 15.36
N SER A 178 23.99 30.35 15.70
CA SER A 178 23.33 30.10 16.98
C SER A 178 22.93 28.62 17.13
N ALA A 179 23.91 27.79 17.48
CA ALA A 179 23.62 26.52 18.16
C ALA A 179 24.68 26.34 19.26
N PRO A 180 24.28 26.07 20.52
CA PRO A 180 25.24 25.80 21.58
C PRO A 180 25.91 24.45 21.33
N ALA A 181 27.22 24.43 21.53
CA ALA A 181 28.06 23.25 21.41
C ALA A 181 27.77 22.23 22.51
N ARG A 182 27.52 20.96 22.12
CA ARG A 182 28.04 19.72 22.74
C ARG A 182 27.19 18.51 22.33
N TYR A 183 27.71 17.70 21.41
CA TYR A 183 28.15 16.32 21.66
C TYR A 183 28.69 15.74 20.35
N ASN A 184 29.88 15.16 20.40
CA ASN A 184 30.44 14.36 19.33
C ASN A 184 29.71 13.02 19.30
N ASP A 185 29.20 12.62 18.14
CA ASP A 185 29.32 11.26 17.63
C ASP A 185 29.15 11.33 16.11
N GLU A 186 30.08 10.71 15.39
CA GLU A 186 30.02 10.51 13.94
C GLU A 186 28.87 9.54 13.62
N GLU A 187 27.64 10.05 13.56
CA GLU A 187 26.58 9.34 12.86
C GLU A 187 26.61 9.77 11.39
N THR A 188 27.19 8.92 10.55
CA THR A 188 26.78 8.81 9.16
C THR A 188 25.27 8.71 9.13
N PHE A 189 24.61 9.84 8.86
CA PHE A 189 23.18 9.95 8.65
C PHE A 189 22.85 9.19 7.36
N LEU A 190 22.80 7.86 7.47
CA LEU A 190 21.99 7.03 6.61
C LEU A 190 20.59 7.61 6.74
N CYS A 191 20.13 8.25 5.67
CA CYS A 191 18.73 8.63 5.53
C CYS A 191 17.89 7.34 5.58
N HIS A 192 17.63 6.84 6.78
CA HIS A 192 16.46 6.02 7.02
C HIS A 192 15.30 6.92 6.64
N GLY A 193 14.71 6.59 5.49
CA GLY A 193 13.54 7.28 4.97
C GLY A 193 12.59 7.50 6.12
N ASN A 194 12.50 8.76 6.52
CA ASN A 194 11.38 9.25 7.28
C ASN A 194 10.22 9.07 6.31
N HIS A 195 9.63 7.88 6.31
CA HIS A 195 8.27 7.70 5.87
C HIS A 195 7.47 8.58 6.81
N SER A 196 7.38 9.86 6.48
CA SER A 196 6.17 10.61 6.74
C SER A 196 5.07 9.65 6.34
N GLU A 197 4.30 9.19 7.32
CA GLU A 197 3.05 8.47 7.07
C GLU A 197 2.40 9.21 5.91
N PRO A 198 2.16 8.57 4.75
CA PRO A 198 1.26 9.19 3.82
C PRO A 198 -0.05 9.26 4.60
N CYS A 199 -0.36 10.44 5.12
CA CYS A 199 -1.72 10.87 5.41
C CYS A 199 -2.46 10.95 4.06
N ALA A 200 -2.47 9.84 3.33
CA ALA A 200 -3.41 9.52 2.30
C ALA A 200 -4.63 9.00 3.03
N ASP A 201 -5.79 9.52 2.67
CA ASP A 201 -7.04 9.15 3.30
C ASP A 201 -7.21 7.63 3.28
N SER A 202 -7.70 7.07 4.39
CA SER A 202 -7.91 5.61 4.53
C SER A 202 -8.69 4.98 3.36
N ASN A 203 -9.48 5.78 2.64
CA ASN A 203 -10.24 5.40 1.46
C ASN A 203 -9.38 5.22 0.20
N THR A 204 -8.39 6.08 -0.06
CA THR A 204 -7.55 5.98 -1.27
C THR A 204 -6.72 4.70 -1.23
N ASN A 205 -6.11 4.40 -0.08
CA ASN A 205 -5.30 3.19 0.10
C ASN A 205 -6.17 1.92 0.01
N LEU A 206 -7.42 1.98 0.46
CA LEU A 206 -8.36 0.85 0.37
C LEU A 206 -8.84 0.62 -1.07
N VAL A 207 -9.02 1.70 -1.84
CA VAL A 207 -9.32 1.63 -3.28
C VAL A 207 -8.10 1.13 -4.06
N GLY A 208 -6.90 1.60 -3.74
CA GLY A 208 -5.63 1.12 -4.30
C GLY A 208 -5.47 -0.39 -4.08
N LEU A 209 -5.60 -0.84 -2.82
CA LEU A 209 -5.58 -2.27 -2.48
C LEU A 209 -6.64 -3.08 -3.24
N LEU A 210 -7.90 -2.61 -3.29
CA LEU A 210 -8.97 -3.30 -4.01
C LEU A 210 -8.67 -3.42 -5.50
N LEU A 211 -8.17 -2.34 -6.12
CA LEU A 211 -7.81 -2.32 -7.53
C LEU A 211 -6.64 -3.27 -7.81
N ALA A 212 -5.58 -3.21 -6.99
CA ALA A 212 -4.42 -4.07 -7.08
C ALA A 212 -4.78 -5.55 -7.00
N LEU A 213 -5.61 -5.93 -6.01
CA LEU A 213 -6.11 -7.28 -5.83
C LEU A 213 -7.02 -7.73 -6.97
N THR A 214 -7.81 -6.81 -7.56
CA THR A 214 -8.68 -7.12 -8.70
C THR A 214 -7.86 -7.37 -9.97
N VAL A 215 -6.84 -6.54 -10.25
CA VAL A 215 -5.93 -6.73 -11.38
C VAL A 215 -5.20 -8.06 -11.25
N HIS A 216 -4.65 -8.35 -10.07
CA HIS A 216 -4.02 -9.63 -9.77
C HIS A 216 -4.99 -10.81 -10.00
N ALA A 217 -6.23 -10.72 -9.49
CA ALA A 217 -7.25 -11.74 -9.66
C ALA A 217 -7.65 -12.00 -11.13
N VAL A 218 -7.66 -10.96 -11.97
CA VAL A 218 -7.91 -11.09 -13.42
C VAL A 218 -6.76 -11.83 -14.10
N LEU A 219 -5.50 -11.49 -13.77
CA LEU A 219 -4.31 -12.13 -14.36
C LEU A 219 -4.25 -13.62 -14.04
N GLU A 220 -4.49 -14.00 -12.78
CA GLU A 220 -4.55 -15.42 -12.39
C GLU A 220 -5.73 -16.15 -13.01
N GLY A 221 -6.91 -15.51 -13.05
CA GLY A 221 -8.09 -16.07 -13.70
C GLY A 221 -7.83 -16.34 -15.19
N LEU A 222 -7.12 -15.43 -15.86
CA LEU A 222 -6.73 -15.58 -17.26
C LEU A 222 -5.80 -16.79 -17.45
N ALA A 223 -4.81 -16.98 -16.57
CA ALA A 223 -3.94 -18.15 -16.60
C ALA A 223 -4.74 -19.46 -16.47
N VAL A 224 -5.66 -19.56 -15.51
CA VAL A 224 -6.58 -20.71 -15.35
C VAL A 224 -7.43 -20.94 -16.61
N GLY A 225 -7.98 -19.86 -17.17
CA GLY A 225 -8.82 -19.91 -18.37
C GLY A 225 -8.08 -20.38 -19.63
N LEU A 226 -6.76 -20.20 -19.68
CA LEU A 226 -5.92 -20.58 -20.84
C LEU A 226 -5.42 -22.03 -20.78
N GLN A 227 -5.53 -22.71 -19.64
CA GLN A 227 -5.02 -24.07 -19.48
C GLN A 227 -5.66 -25.08 -20.44
N LYS A 228 -4.86 -26.00 -20.98
CA LYS A 228 -5.31 -26.92 -22.04
C LYS A 228 -5.75 -28.29 -21.53
N VAL A 229 -5.19 -28.74 -20.39
CA VAL A 229 -5.42 -30.07 -19.82
C VAL A 229 -6.26 -29.97 -18.56
N THR A 230 -7.23 -30.88 -18.39
CA THR A 230 -8.13 -30.92 -17.23
C THR A 230 -7.39 -31.08 -15.90
N SER A 231 -6.38 -31.94 -15.84
CA SER A 231 -5.57 -32.16 -14.63
C SER A 231 -4.86 -30.88 -14.21
N GLU A 232 -4.25 -30.16 -15.16
CA GLU A 232 -3.56 -28.90 -14.89
C GLU A 232 -4.54 -27.79 -14.48
N VAL A 233 -5.75 -27.75 -15.04
CA VAL A 233 -6.81 -26.83 -14.58
C VAL A 233 -7.10 -27.07 -13.10
N PHE A 234 -7.32 -28.32 -12.68
CA PHE A 234 -7.66 -28.62 -11.29
C PHE A 234 -6.49 -28.34 -10.33
N LEU A 235 -5.25 -28.63 -10.73
CA LEU A 235 -4.06 -28.33 -9.93
C LEU A 235 -3.88 -26.82 -9.75
N LEU A 236 -3.93 -26.06 -10.85
CA LEU A 236 -3.80 -24.61 -10.82
C LEU A 236 -4.94 -23.96 -10.03
N VAL A 237 -6.17 -24.48 -10.15
CA VAL A 237 -7.34 -23.99 -9.39
C VAL A 237 -7.22 -24.27 -7.91
N GLY A 238 -6.72 -25.45 -7.52
CA GLY A 238 -6.45 -25.76 -6.12
C GLY A 238 -5.42 -24.81 -5.52
N ALA A 239 -4.31 -24.58 -6.25
CA ALA A 239 -3.27 -23.67 -5.83
C ALA A 239 -3.77 -22.21 -5.74
N VAL A 240 -4.49 -21.73 -6.75
CA VAL A 240 -5.11 -20.39 -6.78
C VAL A 240 -6.14 -20.22 -5.67
N ALA A 241 -7.03 -21.20 -5.48
CA ALA A 241 -8.06 -21.12 -4.43
C ALA A 241 -7.45 -21.00 -3.02
N SER A 242 -6.35 -21.72 -2.75
CA SER A 242 -5.72 -21.76 -1.42
C SER A 242 -5.35 -20.37 -0.89
N HIS A 243 -4.72 -19.54 -1.72
CA HIS A 243 -4.29 -18.22 -1.32
C HIS A 243 -5.34 -17.15 -1.63
N LYS A 244 -6.19 -17.35 -2.63
CA LYS A 244 -7.27 -16.40 -2.95
C LYS A 244 -8.35 -16.31 -1.87
N PHE A 245 -8.66 -17.42 -1.21
CA PHE A 245 -9.58 -17.39 -0.07
C PHE A 245 -8.97 -16.62 1.11
N VAL A 246 -7.66 -16.78 1.34
CA VAL A 246 -6.93 -16.00 2.35
C VAL A 246 -6.93 -14.51 2.01
N VAL A 247 -6.67 -14.14 0.74
CA VAL A 247 -6.77 -12.75 0.26
C VAL A 247 -8.18 -12.20 0.48
N GLY A 248 -9.20 -12.93 0.04
CA GLY A 248 -10.60 -12.49 0.17
C GLY A 248 -10.99 -12.24 1.61
N PHE A 249 -10.60 -13.15 2.52
CA PHE A 249 -10.83 -12.97 3.95
C PHE A 249 -10.10 -11.73 4.50
N CYS A 250 -8.81 -11.55 4.17
CA CYS A 250 -8.03 -10.39 4.63
C CYS A 250 -8.63 -9.08 4.13
N LEU A 251 -8.95 -8.99 2.84
CA LEU A 251 -9.63 -7.85 2.23
C LEU A 251 -10.97 -7.56 2.94
N GLY A 252 -11.76 -8.59 3.24
CA GLY A 252 -13.02 -8.46 3.97
C GLY A 252 -12.83 -7.89 5.38
N VAL A 253 -11.80 -8.33 6.11
CA VAL A 253 -11.44 -7.82 7.44
C VAL A 253 -11.00 -6.35 7.36
N GLU A 254 -10.18 -6.00 6.37
CA GLU A 254 -9.70 -4.63 6.17
C GLU A 254 -10.84 -3.65 5.85
N LEU A 255 -11.74 -4.04 4.93
CA LEU A 255 -12.93 -3.25 4.58
C LEU A 255 -13.88 -3.11 5.77
N ALA A 256 -14.09 -4.18 6.55
CA ALA A 256 -15.00 -4.16 7.71
C ALA A 256 -14.51 -3.21 8.81
N GLY A 257 -13.20 -3.02 8.87
CA GLY A 257 -12.53 -2.14 9.80
C GLY A 257 -12.39 -0.68 9.39
N ALA A 258 -12.62 -0.36 8.11
CA ALA A 258 -12.42 0.97 7.55
C ALA A 258 -13.67 1.88 7.63
N ASP A 259 -14.51 1.74 8.66
CA ASP A 259 -15.83 2.42 8.83
C ASP A 259 -16.71 2.45 7.56
N SER A 260 -16.47 1.50 6.66
CA SER A 260 -17.18 1.38 5.40
C SER A 260 -18.60 0.88 5.62
N THR A 261 -19.54 1.37 4.82
CA THR A 261 -20.90 0.84 4.83
C THR A 261 -20.90 -0.58 4.28
N ILE A 262 -21.68 -1.48 4.89
CA ILE A 262 -21.84 -2.87 4.45
C ILE A 262 -22.06 -3.00 2.92
N PRO A 263 -22.91 -2.19 2.25
CA PRO A 263 -23.05 -2.27 0.79
C PRO A 263 -21.76 -1.95 0.02
N ARG A 264 -20.95 -0.98 0.45
CA ARG A 264 -19.67 -0.67 -0.21
C ARG A 264 -18.69 -1.82 -0.07
N LEU A 265 -18.64 -2.43 1.11
CA LEU A 265 -17.80 -3.59 1.36
C LEU A 265 -18.24 -4.79 0.49
N VAL A 266 -19.53 -5.11 0.46
CA VAL A 266 -20.06 -6.23 -0.35
C VAL A 266 -19.77 -5.98 -1.84
N LEU A 267 -19.93 -4.74 -2.30
CA LEU A 267 -19.58 -4.33 -3.66
C LEU A 267 -18.07 -4.53 -3.94
N ALA A 268 -17.20 -4.13 -3.02
CA ALA A 268 -15.75 -4.32 -3.17
C ALA A 268 -15.37 -5.81 -3.29
N ILE A 269 -15.90 -6.67 -2.43
CA ILE A 269 -15.64 -8.12 -2.50
C ILE A 269 -16.24 -8.71 -3.78
N PHE A 270 -17.40 -8.23 -4.21
CA PHE A 270 -17.99 -8.63 -5.48
C PHE A 270 -17.07 -8.29 -6.66
N VAL A 271 -16.50 -7.08 -6.70
CA VAL A 271 -15.54 -6.67 -7.74
C VAL A 271 -14.29 -7.57 -7.75
N PHE A 272 -13.72 -7.84 -6.57
CA PHE A 272 -12.58 -8.76 -6.42
C PHE A 272 -12.90 -10.19 -6.92
N SER A 273 -14.04 -10.75 -6.50
CA SER A 273 -14.49 -12.07 -6.91
C SER A 273 -14.78 -12.13 -8.43
N ALA A 274 -15.49 -11.14 -8.95
CA ALA A 274 -15.86 -11.02 -10.35
C ALA A 274 -14.63 -10.91 -11.26
N GLY A 275 -13.56 -10.22 -10.82
CA GLY A 275 -12.31 -10.13 -11.58
C GLY A 275 -11.74 -11.50 -11.98
N SER A 276 -11.86 -12.47 -11.08
CA SER A 276 -11.40 -13.85 -11.30
C SER A 276 -12.27 -14.59 -12.32
N ALA A 277 -13.59 -14.45 -12.19
CA ALA A 277 -14.53 -15.05 -13.13
C ALA A 277 -14.38 -14.45 -14.54
N ILE A 278 -14.17 -13.13 -14.61
CA ILE A 278 -13.89 -12.40 -15.85
C ILE A 278 -12.57 -12.90 -16.46
N GLY A 279 -11.50 -13.01 -15.67
CA GLY A 279 -10.22 -13.55 -16.14
C GLY A 279 -10.38 -14.95 -16.74
N ILE A 280 -11.04 -15.87 -16.02
CA ILE A 280 -11.30 -17.24 -16.50
C ILE A 280 -12.13 -17.22 -17.79
N GLY A 281 -13.20 -16.40 -17.84
CA GLY A 281 -14.05 -16.28 -19.02
C GLY A 281 -13.31 -15.73 -20.24
N ILE A 282 -12.47 -14.71 -20.06
CA ILE A 282 -11.62 -14.18 -21.12
C ILE A 282 -10.62 -15.25 -21.58
N GLY A 283 -9.97 -15.97 -20.66
CA GLY A 283 -9.03 -17.04 -21.01
C GLY A 283 -9.71 -18.19 -21.76
N MET A 284 -10.92 -18.57 -21.36
CA MET A 284 -11.74 -19.54 -22.07
C MET A 284 -12.10 -19.08 -23.49
N LEU A 285 -12.42 -17.79 -23.67
CA LEU A 285 -12.73 -17.23 -24.98
C LEU A 285 -11.49 -17.23 -25.88
N THR A 286 -10.35 -16.77 -25.36
CA THR A 286 -9.08 -16.74 -26.09
C THR A 286 -8.58 -18.15 -26.44
N PHE A 287 -8.84 -19.15 -25.60
CA PHE A 287 -8.47 -20.56 -25.82
C PHE A 287 -9.08 -21.16 -27.10
N ASN A 288 -10.22 -20.65 -27.59
CA ASN A 288 -10.83 -21.16 -28.82
C ASN A 288 -10.07 -20.76 -30.10
N MET A 289 -9.17 -19.78 -30.02
CA MET A 289 -8.28 -19.40 -31.13
C MET A 289 -7.05 -20.31 -31.09
N LYS A 290 -6.99 -21.33 -31.96
CA LYS A 290 -5.95 -22.39 -32.03
C LYS A 290 -4.54 -21.89 -32.32
N ASN A 291 -3.91 -21.19 -31.38
CA ASN A 291 -2.60 -20.61 -31.59
C ASN A 291 -1.57 -21.10 -30.55
N LYS A 292 -0.33 -21.31 -31.01
CA LYS A 292 0.86 -21.64 -30.18
C LYS A 292 1.12 -20.62 -29.06
N TRP A 293 0.58 -19.40 -29.18
CA TRP A 293 0.70 -18.33 -28.19
C TRP A 293 0.20 -18.69 -26.79
N THR A 294 -0.75 -19.62 -26.67
CA THR A 294 -1.35 -20.02 -25.39
C THR A 294 -0.36 -20.72 -24.44
N GLU A 295 0.61 -21.48 -24.97
CA GLU A 295 1.66 -22.13 -24.14
C GLU A 295 2.63 -21.12 -23.54
N VAL A 296 2.87 -20.00 -24.22
CA VAL A 296 3.78 -18.95 -23.76
C VAL A 296 3.03 -17.94 -22.88
N ALA A 297 1.73 -17.74 -23.12
CA ALA A 297 0.92 -16.77 -22.38
C ALA A 297 0.72 -17.14 -20.91
N VAL A 298 0.49 -18.43 -20.59
CA VAL A 298 0.25 -18.89 -19.21
C VAL A 298 1.43 -18.53 -18.27
N PRO A 299 2.69 -18.93 -18.54
CA PRO A 299 3.80 -18.58 -17.67
C PRO A 299 4.12 -17.08 -17.64
N ILE A 300 3.85 -16.34 -18.72
CA ILE A 300 3.96 -14.87 -18.72
C ILE A 300 2.97 -14.27 -17.72
N LEU A 301 1.72 -14.69 -17.78
CA LEU A 301 0.66 -14.19 -16.90
C LEU A 301 0.91 -14.58 -15.45
N GLN A 302 1.38 -15.81 -15.17
CA GLN A 302 1.76 -16.26 -13.83
C GLN A 302 2.95 -15.48 -13.28
N GLY A 303 3.97 -15.20 -14.10
CA GLY A 303 5.12 -14.39 -13.70
C GLY A 303 4.73 -12.95 -13.31
N ILE A 304 3.92 -12.31 -14.16
CA ILE A 304 3.38 -10.97 -13.86
C ILE A 304 2.48 -11.03 -12.62
N ALA A 305 1.57 -12.00 -12.52
CA ALA A 305 0.70 -12.18 -11.36
C ALA A 305 1.49 -12.39 -10.06
N GLY A 306 2.56 -13.19 -10.07
CA GLY A 306 3.47 -13.36 -8.94
C GLY A 306 4.10 -12.05 -8.48
N GLY A 307 4.55 -11.23 -9.43
CA GLY A 307 5.07 -9.89 -9.17
C GLY A 307 4.05 -8.93 -8.56
N THR A 308 2.81 -8.95 -9.08
CA THR A 308 1.70 -8.17 -8.50
C THR A 308 1.39 -8.61 -7.07
N LEU A 309 1.36 -9.92 -6.80
CA LEU A 309 1.09 -10.45 -5.46
C LEU A 309 2.22 -10.10 -4.48
N LEU A 310 3.48 -10.10 -4.95
CA LEU A 310 4.60 -9.63 -4.14
C LEU A 310 4.41 -8.16 -3.74
N TYR A 311 4.08 -7.28 -4.70
CA TYR A 311 3.84 -5.85 -4.43
C TYR A 311 2.75 -5.65 -3.39
N VAL A 312 1.57 -6.27 -3.58
CA VAL A 312 0.45 -6.20 -2.62
C VAL A 312 0.92 -6.63 -1.22
N THR A 313 1.77 -7.65 -1.14
CA THR A 313 2.22 -8.15 0.15
C THR A 313 3.17 -7.19 0.84
N VAL A 314 4.23 -6.77 0.15
CA VAL A 314 5.37 -6.04 0.76
C VAL A 314 5.19 -4.53 0.79
N SER A 315 4.33 -3.97 -0.06
CA SER A 315 4.11 -2.53 -0.19
C SER A 315 2.76 -2.10 0.38
N GLU A 316 1.72 -2.93 0.26
CA GLU A 316 0.38 -2.61 0.79
C GLU A 316 0.15 -3.24 2.17
N ILE A 317 0.08 -4.58 2.25
CA ILE A 317 -0.43 -5.28 3.44
C ILE A 317 0.54 -5.17 4.62
N LEU A 318 1.80 -5.58 4.45
CA LEU A 318 2.79 -5.63 5.55
C LEU A 318 3.10 -4.23 6.12
N PRO A 319 3.39 -3.20 5.32
CA PRO A 319 3.65 -1.86 5.83
C PRO A 319 2.44 -1.25 6.54
N ARG A 320 1.23 -1.45 5.99
CA ARG A 320 -0.02 -0.95 6.57
C ARG A 320 -0.28 -1.52 7.95
N GLU A 321 -0.13 -2.83 8.12
CA GLU A 321 -0.32 -3.48 9.42
C GLU A 321 0.76 -3.09 10.44
N ARG A 322 2.00 -2.90 9.98
CA ARG A 322 3.08 -2.40 10.84
C ARG A 322 2.80 -0.96 11.31
N ALA A 323 2.40 -0.07 10.39
CA ALA A 323 2.09 1.34 10.71
C ALA A 323 0.95 1.45 11.73
N ARG A 324 -0.11 0.65 11.54
CA ARG A 324 -1.27 0.62 12.44
C ARG A 324 -0.91 0.26 13.88
N TRP A 325 0.12 -0.53 14.10
CA TRP A 325 0.53 -0.98 15.43
C TRP A 325 1.50 -0.04 16.15
N HIS A 326 2.28 0.78 15.44
CA HIS A 326 3.21 1.73 16.06
C HIS A 326 2.53 2.72 17.03
N ARG A 327 1.20 2.85 16.95
CA ARG A 327 0.36 3.64 17.86
C ARG A 327 0.01 2.95 19.19
N ASN A 328 0.23 1.64 19.35
CA ASN A 328 -0.16 0.86 20.52
C ASN A 328 1.06 0.59 21.44
N PRO A 329 1.00 0.78 22.77
CA PRO A 329 2.19 0.79 23.64
C PRO A 329 2.78 -0.59 23.98
N ARG A 330 2.25 -1.71 23.46
CA ARG A 330 2.75 -3.06 23.78
C ARG A 330 3.87 -3.48 22.82
N ARG A 331 5.11 -3.47 23.32
CA ARG A 331 6.34 -3.83 22.60
C ARG A 331 6.36 -5.28 22.08
N SER A 332 5.62 -6.20 22.69
CA SER A 332 5.62 -7.65 22.35
C SER A 332 4.80 -8.03 21.12
N ALA A 333 3.93 -7.15 20.64
CA ALA A 333 2.99 -7.48 19.58
C ALA A 333 3.61 -7.48 18.18
N GLY A 334 4.61 -6.64 17.90
CA GLY A 334 5.35 -6.69 16.63
C GLY A 334 6.10 -8.01 16.45
N ILE A 335 6.60 -8.59 17.55
CA ILE A 335 7.22 -9.92 17.56
C ILE A 335 6.18 -10.99 17.20
N LEU A 336 4.97 -10.89 17.75
CA LEU A 336 3.89 -11.83 17.43
C LEU A 336 3.44 -11.71 15.97
N GLN A 337 3.34 -10.49 15.43
CA GLN A 337 3.06 -10.26 14.01
C GLN A 337 4.11 -10.93 13.13
N PHE A 338 5.41 -10.78 13.46
CA PHE A 338 6.50 -11.42 12.74
C PHE A 338 6.40 -12.95 12.76
N PHE A 339 6.14 -13.55 13.94
CA PHE A 339 5.90 -14.99 14.03
C PHE A 339 4.67 -15.42 13.21
N SER A 340 3.64 -14.58 13.12
CA SER A 340 2.47 -14.84 12.28
C SER A 340 2.81 -14.86 10.79
N VAL A 341 3.64 -13.92 10.32
CA VAL A 341 4.17 -13.92 8.94
C VAL A 341 4.96 -15.19 8.66
N ILE A 342 5.87 -15.58 9.55
CA ILE A 342 6.66 -16.82 9.41
C ILE A 342 5.72 -18.03 9.34
N LEU A 343 4.73 -18.11 10.23
CA LEU A 343 3.78 -19.21 10.25
C LEU A 343 3.03 -19.32 8.92
N GLY A 344 2.53 -18.21 8.39
CA GLY A 344 1.87 -18.18 7.07
C GLY A 344 2.79 -18.64 5.94
N PHE A 345 4.04 -18.19 5.96
CA PHE A 345 5.05 -18.57 4.98
C PHE A 345 5.36 -20.08 5.03
N VAL A 346 5.57 -20.61 6.24
CA VAL A 346 5.86 -22.04 6.47
C VAL A 346 4.68 -22.92 6.08
N VAL A 347 3.44 -22.50 6.33
CA VAL A 347 2.24 -23.25 5.91
C VAL A 347 2.22 -23.46 4.40
N ILE A 348 2.43 -22.40 3.61
CA ILE A 348 2.49 -22.54 2.14
C ILE A 348 3.72 -23.32 1.70
N PHE A 349 4.88 -23.12 2.32
CA PHE A 349 6.06 -23.93 2.03
C PHE A 349 5.79 -25.43 2.22
N LEU A 350 5.18 -25.82 3.34
CA LEU A 350 4.82 -27.21 3.59
C LEU A 350 3.79 -27.71 2.58
N LEU A 351 2.74 -26.92 2.30
CA LEU A 351 1.73 -27.29 1.30
C LEU A 351 2.35 -27.53 -0.08
N ASN A 352 3.28 -26.68 -0.53
CA ASN A 352 3.97 -26.88 -1.81
C ASN A 352 4.80 -28.18 -1.83
N ASN A 353 5.46 -28.52 -0.72
CA ASN A 353 6.24 -29.77 -0.63
C ASN A 353 5.34 -31.01 -0.60
N TYR A 354 4.19 -30.96 0.10
CA TYR A 354 3.28 -32.11 0.20
C TYR A 354 2.38 -32.30 -1.03
N VAL A 355 2.07 -31.23 -1.78
CA VAL A 355 1.28 -31.31 -3.02
C VAL A 355 2.18 -31.53 -4.25
N GLY A 356 3.46 -31.15 -4.16
CA GLY A 356 4.47 -31.35 -5.21
C GLY A 356 5.16 -32.72 -5.22
N THR A 357 4.87 -33.59 -4.25
CA THR A 357 5.19 -35.03 -4.24
C THR A 357 4.00 -35.84 -4.71
#